data_AF-A0AAD5PJM9-F1
#
_entry.id   AF-A0AAD5PJM9-F1
#
_cell.length_a   1.000
_cell.length_b   1.000
_cell.length_c   1.000
_cell.angle_alpha   90.00
_cell.angle_beta   90.00
_cell.angle_gamma   90.00
#
_symmetry.space_group_name_H-M   'P 1'
#
loop_
_entity.id
_entity.type
_entity.pdbx_description
1 polymer ?
#
loop_
_entity_poly.entity_id
_entity_poly.type
_entity_poly.pdbx_seq_one_letter_code
_entity_poly.pdbx_strand_id
1 'polypeptide(L)'
;LNSSDKTYIRKEPKGVVLVIAAWNYPVQLLLAPVVGAIAAGNCAVIKPSEVAEATNSLIVEQLPKYLDPRAYTVVSAGVVETTALLEQKFDHIFYTGNGMVGKIVMTAAAKHLTPVTLELGGKSPAIVCDSADINLTAHRLLWGKFYNSGQTCVAPDYVIVSHDKLEALTKAFRKTVKEFFGNNPQESQSYGRIINHRQFDRLQKILDTVDQSKIIIGGQTDRENLFITPTIVGPVDADDPYIMEDEIFGPILPIVAIKNLTEAVKVINSKQTNSGGTLVNDTLMHLQEMSLPFGGVGPSGMGSYHGDCSFDTFTHERSTMIKSTALEATNQARYPPYTDSKKELMSVFILGLPLGTYAKAKAISNAVGAFCNVLFSSSETSQNSKL
;
A
#
# COMPACT_ATOMS: atom_id res chain seq x y z
N LEU A 1 -25.25 24.89 16.20
CA LEU A 1 -24.24 25.46 17.14
C LEU A 1 -23.11 26.17 16.42
N ASN A 2 -22.53 25.59 15.36
CA ASN A 2 -21.35 26.16 14.70
C ASN A 2 -21.64 26.94 13.40
N SER A 3 -22.90 27.33 13.17
CA SER A 3 -23.31 27.98 11.91
C SER A 3 -22.70 29.38 11.71
N SER A 4 -22.25 30.01 12.79
CA SER A 4 -21.50 31.27 12.78
C SER A 4 -19.98 31.07 12.82
N ASP A 5 -19.50 29.84 12.97
CA ASP A 5 -18.08 29.52 13.03
C ASP A 5 -17.52 29.26 11.63
N LYS A 6 -16.26 29.60 11.39
CA LYS A 6 -15.55 29.24 10.16
C LYS A 6 -14.79 27.94 10.38
N THR A 7 -15.06 26.93 9.56
CA THR A 7 -14.36 25.63 9.60
C THR A 7 -13.68 25.35 8.26
N TYR A 8 -12.47 24.80 8.29
CA TYR A 8 -11.75 24.36 7.10
C TYR A 8 -10.63 23.38 7.47
N ILE A 9 -10.16 22.62 6.47
CA ILE A 9 -8.99 21.74 6.58
C ILE A 9 -7.87 22.36 5.74
N ARG A 10 -6.66 22.44 6.29
CA ARG A 10 -5.46 22.87 5.57
C ARG A 10 -4.43 21.75 5.57
N LYS A 11 -3.83 21.48 4.41
CA LYS A 11 -2.72 20.53 4.28
C LYS A 11 -1.38 21.25 4.54
N GLU A 12 -0.58 20.71 5.44
CA GLU A 12 0.74 21.23 5.83
C GLU A 12 1.80 20.12 5.66
N PRO A 13 3.05 20.43 5.27
CA PRO A 13 4.10 19.41 5.15
C PRO A 13 4.32 18.71 6.50
N LYS A 14 4.65 17.42 6.46
CA LYS A 14 4.99 16.67 7.68
C LYS A 14 6.34 17.09 8.26
N GLY A 15 7.33 17.37 7.41
CA GLY A 15 8.67 17.80 7.82
C GLY A 15 9.76 17.11 6.99
N VAL A 16 10.53 16.20 7.60
CA VAL A 16 11.58 15.41 6.94
C VAL A 16 11.09 13.98 6.66
N VAL A 17 11.10 13.60 5.39
CA VAL A 17 10.69 12.26 4.93
C VAL A 17 11.92 11.40 4.65
N LEU A 18 11.96 10.17 5.13
CA LEU A 18 12.93 9.16 4.70
C LEU A 18 12.30 8.29 3.62
N VAL A 19 12.94 8.18 2.45
CA VAL A 19 12.53 7.26 1.37
C VAL A 19 13.59 6.17 1.20
N ILE A 20 13.20 4.92 1.42
CA ILE A 20 14.05 3.73 1.25
C ILE A 20 13.50 2.90 0.08
N ALA A 21 14.25 2.84 -1.02
CA ALA A 21 13.81 2.17 -2.23
C ALA A 21 14.26 0.70 -2.34
N ALA A 22 13.49 -0.09 -3.08
CA ALA A 22 13.88 -1.43 -3.53
C ALA A 22 14.74 -1.38 -4.80
N TRP A 23 15.33 -2.51 -5.16
CA TRP A 23 16.30 -2.64 -6.25
C TRP A 23 15.71 -3.01 -7.60
N ASN A 24 14.49 -3.54 -7.65
CA ASN A 24 13.94 -4.15 -8.87
C ASN A 24 13.48 -3.13 -9.91
N TYR A 25 13.05 -1.94 -9.48
CA TYR A 25 12.82 -0.77 -10.31
C TYR A 25 13.47 0.46 -9.66
N PRO A 26 14.81 0.51 -9.62
CA PRO A 26 15.57 1.30 -8.65
C PRO A 26 15.50 2.81 -8.88
N VAL A 27 15.09 3.24 -10.08
CA VAL A 27 14.82 4.65 -10.39
C VAL A 27 13.39 5.02 -9.99
N GLN A 28 12.40 4.26 -10.48
CA GLN A 28 10.98 4.55 -10.26
C GLN A 28 10.60 4.49 -8.78
N LEU A 29 10.98 3.41 -8.08
CA LEU A 29 10.62 3.20 -6.67
C LEU A 29 11.33 4.16 -5.72
N LEU A 30 12.37 4.83 -6.18
CA LEU A 30 13.04 5.90 -5.44
C LEU A 30 12.40 7.26 -5.74
N LEU A 31 12.33 7.63 -7.01
CA LEU A 31 11.99 9.00 -7.40
C LEU A 31 10.48 9.28 -7.32
N ALA A 32 9.61 8.30 -7.59
CA ALA A 32 8.17 8.51 -7.52
C ALA A 32 7.68 8.98 -6.12
N PRO A 33 8.06 8.32 -5.00
CA PRO A 33 7.71 8.83 -3.67
C PRO A 33 8.42 10.14 -3.33
N VAL A 34 9.67 10.37 -3.79
CA VAL A 34 10.39 11.64 -3.57
C VAL A 34 9.66 12.81 -4.24
N VAL A 35 9.16 12.64 -5.47
CA VAL A 35 8.35 13.66 -6.15
C VAL A 35 7.12 14.03 -5.31
N GLY A 36 6.44 13.03 -4.74
CA GLY A 36 5.34 13.25 -3.80
C GLY A 36 5.74 14.06 -2.56
N ALA A 37 6.86 13.70 -1.94
CA ALA A 37 7.35 14.39 -0.74
C ALA A 37 7.72 15.85 -1.03
N ILE A 38 8.36 16.12 -2.18
CA ILE A 38 8.68 17.47 -2.66
C ILE A 38 7.40 18.26 -2.90
N ALA A 39 6.43 17.69 -3.62
CA ALA A 39 5.16 18.36 -3.93
C ALA A 39 4.39 18.75 -2.65
N ALA A 40 4.45 17.91 -1.61
CA ALA A 40 3.88 18.17 -0.30
C ALA A 40 4.66 19.19 0.55
N GLY A 41 5.80 19.69 0.07
CA GLY A 41 6.62 20.71 0.75
C GLY A 41 7.58 20.16 1.81
N ASN A 42 7.93 18.88 1.74
CA ASN A 42 8.83 18.24 2.70
C ASN A 42 10.31 18.33 2.27
N CYS A 43 11.20 18.23 3.24
CA CYS A 43 12.59 17.80 3.00
C CYS A 43 12.63 16.27 2.87
N ALA A 44 13.63 15.72 2.18
CA ALA A 44 13.76 14.27 2.03
C ALA A 44 15.19 13.76 2.18
N VAL A 45 15.33 12.65 2.90
CA VAL A 45 16.52 11.78 2.86
C VAL A 45 16.21 10.61 1.92
N ILE A 46 17.06 10.45 0.91
CA ILE A 46 16.82 9.59 -0.24
C ILE A 46 17.81 8.43 -0.18
N LYS A 47 17.34 7.22 0.12
CA LYS A 47 18.16 6.02 0.25
C LYS A 47 17.92 5.06 -0.91
N PRO A 48 18.71 5.13 -2.01
CA PRO A 48 18.69 4.12 -3.07
C PRO A 48 19.09 2.73 -2.53
N SER A 49 18.69 1.67 -3.23
CA SER A 49 19.10 0.32 -2.87
C SER A 49 20.55 0.06 -3.32
N GLU A 50 21.38 -0.38 -2.38
CA GLU A 50 22.75 -0.83 -2.59
C GLU A 50 22.84 -2.07 -3.50
N VAL A 51 21.76 -2.83 -3.63
CA VAL A 51 21.69 -4.03 -4.47
C VAL A 51 21.69 -3.67 -5.96
N ALA A 52 21.17 -2.50 -6.33
CA ALA A 52 21.22 -1.98 -7.70
C ALA A 52 22.40 -1.02 -7.87
N GLU A 53 23.63 -1.54 -7.74
CA GLU A 53 24.87 -0.77 -7.57
C GLU A 53 25.09 0.34 -8.62
N ALA A 54 24.88 0.02 -9.90
CA ALA A 54 25.04 0.99 -10.98
C ALA A 54 24.06 2.17 -10.87
N THR A 55 22.78 1.88 -10.59
CA THR A 55 21.76 2.91 -10.38
C THR A 55 22.05 3.70 -9.10
N ASN A 56 22.43 3.03 -8.00
CA ASN A 56 22.82 3.67 -6.76
C ASN A 56 23.95 4.68 -6.99
N SER A 57 25.02 4.27 -7.67
CA SER A 57 26.16 5.13 -7.99
C SER A 57 25.75 6.33 -8.83
N LEU A 58 24.93 6.11 -9.87
CA LEU A 58 24.41 7.17 -10.72
C LEU A 58 23.55 8.18 -9.94
N ILE A 59 22.65 7.71 -9.07
CA ILE A 59 21.77 8.58 -8.27
C ILE A 59 22.60 9.42 -7.29
N VAL A 60 23.56 8.80 -6.60
CA VAL A 60 24.46 9.49 -5.67
C VAL A 60 25.26 10.58 -6.37
N GLU A 61 25.73 10.33 -7.59
CA GLU A 61 26.52 11.30 -8.35
C GLU A 61 25.66 12.41 -8.97
N GLN A 62 24.52 12.07 -9.58
CA GLN A 62 23.77 13.01 -10.41
C GLN A 62 22.73 13.80 -9.63
N LEU A 63 21.96 13.17 -8.73
CA LEU A 63 20.80 13.82 -8.11
C LEU A 63 21.16 15.10 -7.33
N PRO A 64 22.27 15.18 -6.57
CA PRO A 64 22.67 16.40 -5.87
C PRO A 64 23.00 17.59 -6.78
N LYS A 65 23.23 17.37 -8.09
CA LYS A 65 23.50 18.45 -9.05
C LYS A 65 22.23 19.23 -9.44
N TYR A 66 21.05 18.67 -9.16
CA TYR A 66 19.76 19.22 -9.59
C TYR A 66 18.85 19.66 -8.44
N LEU A 67 18.99 19.06 -7.26
CA LEU A 67 18.16 19.35 -6.09
C LEU A 67 18.95 20.11 -5.02
N ASP A 68 18.27 20.95 -4.22
CA ASP A 68 18.90 21.65 -3.09
C ASP A 68 19.43 20.63 -2.07
N PRO A 69 20.75 20.49 -1.89
CA PRO A 69 21.33 19.46 -1.05
C PRO A 69 21.05 19.64 0.44
N ARG A 70 20.56 20.82 0.86
CA ARG A 70 20.13 21.09 2.23
C ARG A 70 18.73 20.51 2.52
N ALA A 71 17.90 20.40 1.50
CA ALA A 71 16.53 19.90 1.61
C ALA A 71 16.40 18.44 1.13
N TYR A 72 17.25 18.02 0.20
CA TYR A 72 17.19 16.71 -0.45
C TYR A 72 18.57 16.06 -0.47
N THR A 73 18.81 15.14 0.46
CA THR A 73 20.12 14.48 0.62
C THR A 73 20.04 13.02 0.23
N VAL A 74 20.95 12.58 -0.64
CA VAL A 74 21.10 11.16 -0.99
C VAL A 74 22.05 10.48 0.00
N VAL A 75 21.64 9.33 0.54
CA VAL A 75 22.46 8.51 1.43
C VAL A 75 22.60 7.13 0.81
N SER A 76 23.79 6.81 0.30
CA SER A 76 24.12 5.43 -0.08
C SER A 76 24.46 4.65 1.18
N ALA A 77 23.74 3.56 1.42
CA ALA A 77 23.81 2.83 2.68
C ALA A 77 23.54 1.35 2.47
N GLY A 78 24.34 0.49 3.09
CA GLY A 78 24.03 -0.92 3.26
C GLY A 78 23.12 -1.14 4.47
N VAL A 79 23.08 -2.38 4.98
CA VAL A 79 22.24 -2.74 6.13
C VAL A 79 22.65 -1.95 7.38
N VAL A 80 23.95 -1.91 7.70
CA VAL A 80 24.47 -1.27 8.92
C VAL A 80 24.16 0.22 8.94
N GLU A 81 24.42 0.90 7.83
CA GLU A 81 24.17 2.34 7.69
C GLU A 81 22.67 2.63 7.66
N THR A 82 21.86 1.76 7.04
CA THR A 82 20.39 1.90 7.07
C THR A 82 19.84 1.74 8.50
N THR A 83 20.40 0.83 9.30
CA THR A 83 20.03 0.68 10.71
C THR A 83 20.35 1.96 11.50
N ALA A 84 21.54 2.53 11.34
CA ALA A 84 21.90 3.79 12.00
C ALA A 84 21.04 4.97 11.51
N LEU A 85 20.69 4.99 10.23
CA LEU A 85 19.80 6.00 9.66
C LEU A 85 18.40 5.94 10.29
N LEU A 86 17.86 4.73 10.49
CA LEU A 86 16.55 4.50 11.12
C LEU A 86 16.48 4.88 12.61
N GLU A 87 17.61 5.12 13.28
CA GLU A 87 17.64 5.64 14.65
C GLU A 87 17.31 7.15 14.71
N GLN A 88 17.48 7.85 13.59
CA GLN A 88 17.18 9.29 13.50
C GLN A 88 15.68 9.56 13.48
N LYS A 89 15.28 10.76 13.88
CA LYS A 89 13.89 11.20 13.84
C LYS A 89 13.51 11.65 12.43
N PHE A 90 12.46 11.05 11.89
CA PHE A 90 11.78 11.49 10.67
C PHE A 90 10.31 11.78 10.96
N ASP A 91 9.69 12.63 10.14
CA ASP A 91 8.26 12.95 10.25
C ASP A 91 7.40 12.02 9.38
N HIS A 92 8.02 11.27 8.45
CA HIS A 92 7.43 10.13 7.76
C HIS A 92 8.53 9.20 7.23
N ILE A 93 8.30 7.88 7.22
CA ILE A 93 9.19 6.91 6.57
C ILE A 93 8.42 6.17 5.47
N PHE A 94 8.91 6.27 4.24
CA PHE A 94 8.41 5.53 3.09
C PHE A 94 9.40 4.41 2.75
N TYR A 95 8.94 3.16 2.78
CA TYR A 95 9.77 1.99 2.51
C TYR A 95 9.12 1.09 1.46
N THR A 96 9.90 0.71 0.45
CA THR A 96 9.53 -0.35 -0.49
C THR A 96 10.47 -1.54 -0.35
N GLY A 97 9.92 -2.75 -0.20
CA GLY A 97 10.72 -3.98 -0.17
C GLY A 97 9.97 -5.18 0.40
N ASN A 98 10.62 -6.01 1.22
CA ASN A 98 9.98 -7.20 1.80
C ASN A 98 9.41 -6.94 3.20
N GLY A 99 8.44 -7.77 3.60
CA GLY A 99 7.74 -7.63 4.88
C GLY A 99 8.58 -7.90 6.14
N MET A 100 9.65 -8.69 6.05
CA MET A 100 10.57 -8.88 7.18
C MET A 100 11.27 -7.57 7.54
N VAL A 101 11.82 -6.87 6.55
CA VAL A 101 12.44 -5.54 6.74
C VAL A 101 11.39 -4.46 7.00
N GLY A 102 10.19 -4.56 6.42
CA GLY A 102 9.07 -3.66 6.74
C GLY A 102 8.74 -3.63 8.23
N LYS A 103 8.76 -4.79 8.91
CA LYS A 103 8.60 -4.87 10.38
C LYS A 103 9.74 -4.17 11.13
N ILE A 104 10.98 -4.28 10.64
CA ILE A 104 12.15 -3.60 11.23
C ILE A 104 11.99 -2.08 11.11
N VAL A 105 11.62 -1.59 9.92
CA VAL A 105 11.36 -0.16 9.67
C VAL A 105 10.26 0.36 10.59
N MET A 106 9.12 -0.33 10.67
CA MET A 106 8.02 0.07 11.55
C MET A 106 8.41 0.05 13.03
N THR A 107 9.22 -0.93 13.45
CA THR A 107 9.73 -1.00 14.83
C THR A 107 10.63 0.20 15.15
N ALA A 108 11.48 0.62 14.22
CA ALA A 108 12.31 1.82 14.39
C ALA A 108 11.45 3.09 14.43
N ALA A 109 10.48 3.21 13.51
CA ALA A 109 9.54 4.33 13.45
C ALA A 109 8.74 4.52 14.75
N ALA A 110 8.34 3.41 15.40
CA ALA A 110 7.60 3.43 16.66
C ALA A 110 8.34 4.16 17.79
N LYS A 111 9.68 4.15 17.80
CA LYS A 111 10.49 4.87 18.82
C LYS A 111 10.26 6.38 18.81
N HIS A 112 9.88 6.93 17.65
CA HIS A 112 9.65 8.37 17.43
C HIS A 112 8.17 8.71 17.14
N LEU A 113 7.28 7.70 17.20
CA LEU A 113 5.88 7.80 16.75
C LEU A 113 5.76 8.30 15.30
N THR A 114 6.72 7.93 14.46
CA THR A 114 6.77 8.34 13.06
C THR A 114 5.77 7.52 12.23
N PRO A 115 4.88 8.15 11.44
CA PRO A 115 4.02 7.43 10.51
C PRO A 115 4.85 6.78 9.39
N VAL A 116 4.36 5.64 8.89
CA VAL A 116 5.04 4.88 7.82
C VAL A 116 4.13 4.63 6.63
N THR A 117 4.72 4.57 5.44
CA THR A 117 4.13 3.92 4.26
C THR A 117 5.01 2.73 3.93
N LEU A 118 4.42 1.53 3.91
CA LEU A 118 5.12 0.28 3.66
C LEU A 118 4.55 -0.35 2.39
N GLU A 119 5.31 -0.31 1.31
CA GLU A 119 5.01 -0.98 0.04
C GLU A 119 5.74 -2.33 0.02
N LEU A 120 5.02 -3.42 0.33
CA LEU A 120 5.60 -4.74 0.49
C LEU A 120 5.19 -5.69 -0.66
N GLY A 121 5.62 -6.95 -0.57
CA GLY A 121 5.32 -7.98 -1.56
C GLY A 121 4.23 -8.96 -1.12
N GLY A 122 4.07 -10.01 -1.91
CA GLY A 122 3.16 -11.11 -1.64
C GLY A 122 2.87 -11.93 -2.90
N LYS A 123 2.18 -13.05 -2.74
CA LYS A 123 1.81 -13.89 -3.89
C LYS A 123 0.55 -13.33 -4.55
N SER A 124 0.71 -12.53 -5.61
CA SER A 124 -0.41 -11.94 -6.35
C SER A 124 -1.11 -13.00 -7.24
N PRO A 125 -2.35 -13.42 -6.94
CA PRO A 125 -3.06 -14.42 -7.73
C PRO A 125 -3.54 -13.86 -9.08
N ALA A 126 -3.52 -14.69 -10.12
CA ALA A 126 -4.24 -14.42 -11.36
C ALA A 126 -5.30 -15.51 -11.61
N ILE A 127 -6.58 -15.11 -11.65
CA ILE A 127 -7.69 -16.04 -11.89
C ILE A 127 -8.07 -15.99 -13.37
N VAL A 128 -8.09 -17.14 -14.04
CA VAL A 128 -8.56 -17.29 -15.42
C VAL A 128 -9.96 -17.88 -15.41
N CYS A 129 -10.95 -17.06 -15.76
CA CYS A 129 -12.35 -17.46 -15.85
C CYS A 129 -12.64 -18.31 -17.10
N ASP A 130 -13.67 -19.16 -17.06
CA ASP A 130 -14.02 -20.06 -18.16
C ASP A 130 -14.41 -19.35 -19.47
N SER A 131 -14.89 -18.11 -19.36
CA SER A 131 -15.25 -17.23 -20.48
C SER A 131 -14.07 -16.46 -21.07
N ALA A 132 -12.86 -16.58 -20.50
CA ALA A 132 -11.70 -15.81 -20.94
C ALA A 132 -11.22 -16.22 -22.34
N ASP A 133 -10.77 -15.23 -23.12
CA ASP A 133 -9.97 -15.50 -24.33
C ASP A 133 -8.60 -16.02 -23.91
N ILE A 134 -8.37 -17.31 -24.15
CA ILE A 134 -7.16 -18.01 -23.71
C ILE A 134 -5.88 -17.45 -24.35
N ASN A 135 -5.92 -17.03 -25.63
CA ASN A 135 -4.73 -16.52 -26.30
C ASN A 135 -4.36 -15.14 -25.77
N LEU A 136 -5.34 -14.24 -25.66
CA LEU A 136 -5.13 -12.90 -25.10
C LEU A 136 -4.69 -12.98 -23.63
N THR A 137 -5.32 -13.87 -22.86
CA THR A 137 -4.96 -14.12 -21.45
C THR A 137 -3.53 -14.61 -21.34
N ALA A 138 -3.11 -15.55 -22.20
CA ALA A 138 -1.74 -16.05 -22.22
C ALA A 138 -0.71 -14.95 -22.49
N HIS A 139 -0.96 -14.09 -23.49
CA HIS A 139 -0.11 -12.94 -23.78
C HIS A 139 0.04 -12.00 -22.59
N ARG A 140 -1.07 -11.56 -22.00
CA ARG A 140 -1.06 -10.59 -20.90
C ARG A 140 -0.41 -11.16 -19.64
N LEU A 141 -0.75 -12.39 -19.26
CA LEU A 141 -0.17 -13.04 -18.08
C LEU A 141 1.34 -13.24 -18.23
N LEU A 142 1.81 -13.73 -19.37
CA LEU A 142 3.22 -14.02 -19.55
C LEU A 142 4.05 -12.76 -19.75
N TRP A 143 3.47 -11.70 -20.34
CA TRP A 143 4.11 -10.40 -20.37
C TRP A 143 4.32 -9.89 -18.94
N GLY A 144 3.25 -9.85 -18.13
CA GLY A 144 3.33 -9.40 -16.74
C GLY A 144 4.23 -10.26 -15.87
N LYS A 145 4.25 -11.58 -16.07
CA LYS A 145 5.09 -12.51 -15.30
C LYS A 145 6.57 -12.42 -15.67
N PHE A 146 6.89 -12.35 -16.96
CA PHE A 146 8.29 -12.43 -17.40
C PHE A 146 8.93 -11.07 -17.62
N TYR A 147 8.17 -9.97 -17.53
CA TYR A 147 8.73 -8.64 -17.43
C TYR A 147 9.67 -8.55 -16.21
N ASN A 148 10.87 -7.98 -16.41
CA ASN A 148 11.93 -7.94 -15.41
C ASN A 148 12.29 -9.32 -14.80
N SER A 149 12.11 -10.40 -15.58
CA SER A 149 12.26 -11.79 -15.13
C SER A 149 11.41 -12.12 -13.89
N GLY A 150 10.23 -11.51 -13.76
CA GLY A 150 9.29 -11.74 -12.67
C GLY A 150 9.68 -11.15 -11.33
N GLN A 151 10.71 -10.30 -11.28
CA GLN A 151 11.17 -9.60 -10.08
C GLN A 151 10.30 -8.34 -9.83
N THR A 152 9.00 -8.54 -9.67
CA THR A 152 8.01 -7.46 -9.60
C THR A 152 6.94 -7.81 -8.57
N CYS A 153 6.72 -6.92 -7.59
CA CYS A 153 5.85 -7.18 -6.43
C CYS A 153 4.39 -7.51 -6.81
N VAL A 154 3.96 -7.02 -7.97
CA VAL A 154 2.60 -7.20 -8.51
C VAL A 154 2.58 -8.05 -9.78
N ALA A 155 3.69 -8.74 -10.11
CA ALA A 155 3.65 -9.76 -11.15
C ALA A 155 2.66 -10.86 -10.76
N PRO A 156 1.97 -11.50 -11.73
CA PRO A 156 1.20 -12.71 -11.46
C PRO A 156 2.10 -13.77 -10.82
N ASP A 157 1.96 -14.00 -9.51
CA ASP A 157 2.86 -14.91 -8.82
C ASP A 157 2.51 -16.36 -9.19
N TYR A 158 1.20 -16.65 -9.22
CA TYR A 158 0.62 -17.93 -9.63
C TYR A 158 -0.71 -17.73 -10.38
N VAL A 159 -1.08 -18.72 -11.19
CA VAL A 159 -2.33 -18.73 -11.96
C VAL A 159 -3.29 -19.74 -11.36
N ILE A 160 -4.56 -19.37 -11.22
CA ILE A 160 -5.67 -20.26 -10.89
C ILE A 160 -6.53 -20.41 -12.16
N VAL A 161 -6.77 -21.65 -12.58
CA VAL A 161 -7.56 -21.95 -13.79
C VAL A 161 -8.41 -23.21 -13.57
N SER A 162 -9.54 -23.32 -14.26
CA SER A 162 -10.32 -24.56 -14.23
C SER A 162 -9.57 -25.72 -14.89
N HIS A 163 -9.82 -26.95 -14.43
CA HIS A 163 -9.26 -28.16 -15.06
C HIS A 163 -9.52 -28.20 -16.58
N ASP A 164 -10.73 -27.81 -17.00
CA ASP A 164 -11.17 -27.85 -18.41
C ASP A 164 -10.39 -26.88 -19.31
N LYS A 165 -9.81 -25.80 -18.75
CA LYS A 165 -9.06 -24.79 -19.50
C LYS A 165 -7.54 -24.95 -19.40
N LEU A 166 -7.06 -25.84 -18.53
CA LEU A 166 -5.63 -26.02 -18.25
C LEU A 166 -4.82 -26.36 -19.52
N GLU A 167 -5.28 -27.33 -20.31
CA GLU A 167 -4.57 -27.75 -21.52
C GLU A 167 -4.53 -26.62 -22.57
N ALA A 168 -5.66 -25.97 -22.80
CA ALA A 168 -5.75 -24.85 -23.75
C ALA A 168 -4.82 -23.70 -23.34
N LEU A 169 -4.81 -23.34 -22.04
CA LEU A 169 -3.98 -22.26 -21.52
C LEU A 169 -2.49 -22.59 -21.62
N THR A 170 -2.09 -23.80 -21.23
CA THR A 170 -0.68 -24.22 -21.29
C THR A 170 -0.16 -24.31 -22.73
N LYS A 171 -1.00 -24.70 -23.70
CA LYS A 171 -0.67 -24.62 -25.12
C LYS A 171 -0.47 -23.18 -25.59
N ALA A 172 -1.34 -22.25 -25.17
CA ALA A 172 -1.20 -20.83 -25.49
C ALA A 172 0.04 -20.21 -24.82
N PHE A 173 0.39 -20.62 -23.60
CA PHE A 173 1.63 -20.24 -22.94
C PHE A 173 2.87 -20.67 -23.74
N ARG A 174 2.93 -21.93 -24.22
CA ARG A 174 4.06 -22.40 -25.04
C ARG A 174 4.28 -21.53 -26.28
N LYS A 175 3.19 -21.20 -26.98
CA LYS A 175 3.23 -20.33 -28.16
C LYS A 175 3.75 -18.94 -27.79
N THR A 176 3.21 -18.36 -26.73
CA THR A 176 3.54 -16.99 -26.27
C THR A 176 4.98 -16.86 -25.81
N VAL A 177 5.52 -17.81 -25.03
CA VAL A 177 6.94 -17.78 -24.61
C VAL A 177 7.87 -17.78 -25.82
N LYS A 178 7.58 -18.65 -26.80
CA LYS A 178 8.36 -18.73 -28.04
C LYS A 178 8.25 -17.45 -28.87
N GLU A 179 7.09 -16.81 -28.89
CA GLU A 179 6.89 -15.52 -29.56
C GLU A 179 7.70 -14.39 -28.90
N PHE A 180 7.70 -14.31 -27.57
CA PHE A 180 8.38 -13.24 -26.84
C PHE A 180 9.90 -13.39 -26.85
N PHE A 181 10.41 -14.61 -26.70
CA PHE A 181 11.84 -14.83 -26.42
C PHE A 181 12.53 -15.76 -27.42
N GLY A 182 11.83 -16.22 -28.46
CA GLY A 182 12.37 -17.15 -29.45
C GLY A 182 12.56 -18.56 -28.91
N ASN A 183 13.41 -19.35 -29.59
CA ASN A 183 13.72 -20.72 -29.16
C ASN A 183 14.80 -20.79 -28.07
N ASN A 184 15.59 -19.72 -27.90
CA ASN A 184 16.63 -19.62 -26.87
C ASN A 184 16.45 -18.33 -26.05
N PRO A 185 15.65 -18.36 -24.98
CA PRO A 185 15.41 -17.17 -24.15
C PRO A 185 16.67 -16.56 -23.52
N GLN A 186 17.75 -17.33 -23.38
CA GLN A 186 19.02 -16.84 -22.83
C GLN A 186 19.67 -15.79 -23.73
N GLU A 187 19.52 -15.92 -25.05
CA GLU A 187 20.05 -14.98 -26.04
C GLU A 187 19.10 -13.78 -26.29
N SER A 188 17.88 -13.82 -25.76
CA SER A 188 16.92 -12.74 -25.94
C SER A 188 17.36 -11.48 -25.20
N GLN A 189 17.53 -10.38 -25.95
CA GLN A 189 17.81 -9.06 -25.39
C GLN A 189 16.65 -8.48 -24.57
N SER A 190 15.43 -9.02 -24.76
CA SER A 190 14.22 -8.61 -24.06
C SER A 190 13.99 -9.37 -22.75
N TYR A 191 14.92 -10.26 -22.35
CA TYR A 191 14.79 -11.08 -21.16
C TYR A 191 15.85 -10.74 -20.11
N GLY A 192 15.41 -10.43 -18.90
CA GLY A 192 16.28 -9.99 -17.81
C GLY A 192 17.13 -11.11 -17.20
N ARG A 193 17.85 -10.76 -16.12
CA ARG A 193 18.61 -11.68 -15.28
C ARG A 193 18.18 -11.53 -13.82
N ILE A 194 18.41 -12.57 -13.04
CA ILE A 194 18.20 -12.51 -11.60
C ILE A 194 19.25 -11.58 -10.99
N ILE A 195 18.84 -10.73 -10.04
CA ILE A 195 19.66 -9.62 -9.57
C ILE A 195 21.02 -10.02 -8.99
N ASN A 196 21.11 -11.19 -8.34
CA ASN A 196 22.35 -11.71 -7.76
C ASN A 196 22.24 -13.22 -7.45
N HIS A 197 23.38 -13.83 -7.09
CA HIS A 197 23.45 -15.25 -6.74
C HIS A 197 22.55 -15.63 -5.56
N ARG A 198 22.36 -14.76 -4.56
CA ARG A 198 21.49 -15.07 -3.42
C ARG A 198 20.03 -15.30 -3.86
N GLN A 199 19.50 -14.43 -4.73
CA GLN A 199 18.14 -14.58 -5.26
C GLN A 199 18.06 -15.74 -6.26
N PHE A 200 19.09 -15.94 -7.07
CA PHE A 200 19.19 -17.08 -7.97
C PHE A 200 19.14 -18.40 -7.19
N ASP A 201 19.98 -18.56 -6.17
CA ASP A 201 20.09 -19.78 -5.38
C ASP A 201 18.78 -20.07 -4.61
N ARG A 202 18.02 -19.03 -4.22
CA ARG A 202 16.68 -19.19 -3.65
C ARG A 202 15.69 -19.77 -4.68
N LEU A 203 15.67 -19.22 -5.89
CA LEU A 203 14.80 -19.69 -6.98
C LEU A 203 15.18 -21.09 -7.44
N GLN A 204 16.48 -21.39 -7.53
CA GLN A 204 16.98 -22.73 -7.84
C GLN A 204 16.48 -23.75 -6.81
N LYS A 205 16.56 -23.43 -5.51
CA LYS A 205 16.04 -24.32 -4.46
C LYS A 205 14.54 -24.63 -4.63
N ILE A 206 13.74 -23.66 -5.06
CA ILE A 206 12.32 -23.88 -5.36
C ILE A 206 12.17 -24.82 -6.56
N LEU A 207 12.97 -24.66 -7.62
CA LEU A 207 12.94 -25.56 -8.78
C LEU A 207 13.40 -26.98 -8.44
N ASP A 208 14.39 -27.12 -7.55
CA ASP A 208 14.90 -28.42 -7.11
C ASP A 208 13.85 -29.24 -6.34
N THR A 209 12.88 -28.58 -5.70
CA THR A 209 11.76 -29.26 -5.02
C THR A 209 10.61 -29.63 -5.95
N VAL A 210 10.59 -29.12 -7.19
CA VAL A 210 9.51 -29.38 -8.15
C VAL A 210 9.69 -30.75 -8.80
N ASP A 211 8.60 -31.54 -8.82
CA ASP A 211 8.52 -32.73 -9.66
C ASP A 211 8.72 -32.34 -11.14
N GLN A 212 9.79 -32.85 -11.74
CA GLN A 212 10.16 -32.57 -13.12
C GLN A 212 9.06 -32.93 -14.12
N SER A 213 8.18 -33.89 -13.79
CA SER A 213 7.02 -34.24 -14.64
C SER A 213 5.98 -33.12 -14.73
N LYS A 214 5.95 -32.21 -13.74
CA LYS A 214 5.06 -31.04 -13.69
C LYS A 214 5.65 -29.80 -14.37
N ILE A 215 6.90 -29.84 -14.82
CA ILE A 215 7.48 -28.71 -15.57
C ILE A 215 6.90 -28.72 -16.99
N ILE A 216 6.01 -27.76 -17.25
CA ILE A 216 5.35 -27.61 -18.53
C ILE A 216 6.31 -26.95 -19.51
N ILE A 217 6.89 -25.81 -19.13
CA ILE A 217 7.82 -25.04 -19.96
C ILE A 217 9.05 -24.73 -19.10
N GLY A 218 10.24 -24.79 -19.70
CA GLY A 218 11.45 -24.29 -19.07
C GLY A 218 12.10 -25.26 -18.09
N GLY A 219 12.54 -24.74 -16.94
CA GLY A 219 13.26 -25.47 -15.89
C GLY A 219 14.79 -25.39 -15.97
N GLN A 220 15.36 -24.90 -17.07
CA GLN A 220 16.81 -24.74 -17.22
C GLN A 220 17.31 -23.48 -16.51
N THR A 221 18.49 -23.60 -15.89
CA THR A 221 19.15 -22.51 -15.17
C THR A 221 20.63 -22.42 -15.54
N ASP A 222 21.19 -21.23 -15.42
CA ASP A 222 22.60 -20.92 -15.59
C ASP A 222 23.00 -19.93 -14.49
N ARG A 223 23.69 -20.48 -13.48
CA ARG A 223 24.06 -19.74 -12.27
C ARG A 223 25.09 -18.66 -12.53
N GLU A 224 26.04 -18.91 -13.43
CA GLU A 224 27.12 -17.96 -13.74
C GLU A 224 26.55 -16.73 -14.43
N ASN A 225 25.58 -16.91 -15.32
CA ASN A 225 24.90 -15.81 -16.00
C ASN A 225 23.65 -15.30 -15.27
N LEU A 226 23.36 -15.77 -14.05
CA LEU A 226 22.16 -15.44 -13.27
C LEU A 226 20.87 -15.58 -14.08
N PHE A 227 20.80 -16.61 -14.91
CA PHE A 227 19.72 -16.83 -15.86
C PHE A 227 18.87 -18.02 -15.43
N ILE A 228 17.55 -17.82 -15.36
CA ILE A 228 16.56 -18.87 -15.21
C ILE A 228 15.61 -18.71 -16.38
N THR A 229 15.38 -19.78 -17.14
CA THR A 229 14.48 -19.72 -18.30
C THR A 229 13.04 -19.42 -17.86
N PRO A 230 12.17 -18.82 -18.70
CA PRO A 230 10.74 -18.73 -18.43
C PRO A 230 10.17 -20.10 -18.07
N THR A 231 9.79 -20.29 -16.81
CA THR A 231 9.43 -21.61 -16.27
C THR A 231 7.97 -21.62 -15.86
N ILE A 232 7.22 -22.61 -16.33
CA ILE A 232 5.80 -22.81 -16.00
C ILE A 232 5.64 -24.21 -15.43
N VAL A 233 5.09 -24.29 -14.22
CA VAL A 233 4.95 -25.52 -13.45
C VAL A 233 3.48 -25.76 -13.16
N GLY A 234 2.97 -26.94 -13.46
CA GLY A 234 1.63 -27.28 -13.00
C GLY A 234 1.01 -28.54 -13.62
N PRO A 235 -0.15 -28.96 -13.08
CA PRO A 235 -0.81 -28.35 -11.92
C PRO A 235 -0.08 -28.64 -10.60
N VAL A 236 0.03 -27.62 -9.74
CA VAL A 236 0.59 -27.72 -8.38
C VAL A 236 -0.52 -27.68 -7.33
N ASP A 237 -0.25 -28.22 -6.15
CA ASP A 237 -1.16 -28.15 -5.02
C ASP A 237 -1.10 -26.75 -4.39
N ALA A 238 -2.26 -26.20 -4.01
CA ALA A 238 -2.35 -24.82 -3.52
C ALA A 238 -1.64 -24.58 -2.17
N ASP A 239 -1.43 -25.66 -1.42
CA ASP A 239 -0.73 -25.74 -0.14
C ASP A 239 0.70 -26.29 -0.27
N ASP A 240 1.24 -26.40 -1.49
CA ASP A 240 2.64 -26.80 -1.70
C ASP A 240 3.60 -25.92 -0.86
N PRO A 241 4.38 -26.52 0.05
CA PRO A 241 5.14 -25.78 1.05
C PRO A 241 6.41 -25.13 0.48
N TYR A 242 6.70 -25.25 -0.82
CA TYR A 242 7.89 -24.68 -1.43
C TYR A 242 7.54 -23.64 -2.48
N ILE A 243 6.80 -24.04 -3.53
CA ILE A 243 6.50 -23.14 -4.65
C ILE A 243 5.30 -22.22 -4.35
N MET A 244 4.44 -22.62 -3.42
CA MET A 244 3.23 -21.89 -3.03
C MET A 244 3.30 -21.22 -1.65
N GLU A 245 4.40 -21.34 -0.90
CA GLU A 245 4.56 -20.73 0.43
C GLU A 245 4.86 -19.23 0.34
N ASP A 246 6.07 -18.88 -0.11
CA ASP A 246 6.55 -17.50 -0.19
C ASP A 246 6.41 -16.90 -1.60
N GLU A 247 6.58 -15.58 -1.69
CA GLU A 247 6.67 -14.84 -2.95
C GLU A 247 7.79 -15.39 -3.85
N ILE A 248 7.46 -15.66 -5.12
CA ILE A 248 8.42 -16.22 -6.06
C ILE A 248 9.41 -15.16 -6.48
N PHE A 249 8.96 -13.96 -6.86
CA PHE A 249 9.84 -12.85 -7.29
C PHE A 249 10.89 -13.28 -8.33
N GLY A 250 10.45 -14.03 -9.33
CA GLY A 250 11.29 -14.66 -10.34
C GLY A 250 10.47 -15.30 -11.46
N PRO A 251 11.12 -15.88 -12.48
CA PRO A 251 10.46 -16.30 -13.70
C PRO A 251 9.90 -17.73 -13.62
N ILE A 252 9.26 -18.05 -12.49
CA ILE A 252 8.61 -19.34 -12.24
C ILE A 252 7.13 -19.09 -12.02
N LEU A 253 6.26 -19.65 -12.85
CA LEU A 253 4.81 -19.46 -12.80
C LEU A 253 4.11 -20.79 -12.48
N PRO A 254 3.65 -20.99 -11.23
CA PRO A 254 2.85 -22.13 -10.86
C PRO A 254 1.42 -21.97 -11.39
N ILE A 255 0.82 -23.09 -11.78
CA ILE A 255 -0.61 -23.18 -12.14
C ILE A 255 -1.31 -24.06 -11.12
N VAL A 256 -2.33 -23.52 -10.47
CA VAL A 256 -3.26 -24.25 -9.60
C VAL A 256 -4.52 -24.53 -10.41
N ALA A 257 -4.84 -25.82 -10.58
CA ALA A 257 -6.07 -26.23 -11.25
C ALA A 257 -7.18 -26.42 -10.22
N ILE A 258 -8.36 -25.86 -10.52
CA ILE A 258 -9.53 -25.88 -9.61
C ILE A 258 -10.77 -26.40 -10.32
N LYS A 259 -11.80 -26.75 -9.55
CA LYS A 259 -13.10 -27.20 -10.09
C LYS A 259 -14.05 -26.04 -10.38
N ASN A 260 -14.01 -24.98 -9.58
CA ASN A 260 -14.91 -23.83 -9.70
C ASN A 260 -14.39 -22.61 -8.93
N LEU A 261 -14.99 -21.44 -9.20
CA LEU A 261 -14.57 -20.16 -8.63
C LEU A 261 -14.59 -20.13 -7.08
N THR A 262 -15.49 -20.89 -6.44
CA THR A 262 -15.54 -20.98 -4.97
C THR A 262 -14.25 -21.55 -4.39
N GLU A 263 -13.61 -22.48 -5.11
CA GLU A 263 -12.31 -23.02 -4.73
C GLU A 263 -11.18 -22.00 -4.90
N ALA A 264 -11.21 -21.19 -5.97
CA ALA A 264 -10.26 -20.07 -6.14
C ALA A 264 -10.30 -19.12 -4.93
N VAL A 265 -11.51 -18.73 -4.51
CA VAL A 265 -11.71 -17.86 -3.35
C VAL A 265 -11.13 -18.49 -2.07
N LYS A 266 -11.31 -19.80 -1.87
CA LYS A 266 -10.71 -20.52 -0.73
C LYS A 266 -9.20 -20.52 -0.78
N VAL A 267 -8.60 -20.76 -1.94
CA VAL A 267 -7.14 -20.74 -2.13
C VAL A 267 -6.57 -19.36 -1.83
N ILE A 268 -7.23 -18.30 -2.29
CA ILE A 268 -6.77 -16.92 -2.03
C ILE A 268 -6.93 -16.57 -0.54
N ASN A 269 -8.09 -16.86 0.05
CA ASN A 269 -8.36 -16.54 1.45
C ASN A 269 -7.49 -17.36 2.43
N SER A 270 -7.05 -18.57 2.07
CA SER A 270 -6.16 -19.37 2.92
C SER A 270 -4.77 -18.74 3.07
N LYS A 271 -4.37 -17.90 2.12
CA LYS A 271 -3.14 -17.09 2.17
C LYS A 271 -3.32 -15.79 2.98
N GLN A 272 -4.47 -15.59 3.63
CA GLN A 272 -4.83 -14.43 4.45
C GLN A 272 -4.77 -13.08 3.70
N THR A 273 -5.01 -13.07 2.40
CA THR A 273 -4.90 -11.85 1.58
C THR A 273 -6.25 -11.18 1.40
N ASN A 274 -6.37 -9.92 1.84
CA ASN A 274 -7.07 -8.89 1.06
C ASN A 274 -6.03 -8.28 0.11
N SER A 275 -6.40 -7.92 -1.11
CA SER A 275 -5.47 -7.31 -2.07
C SER A 275 -5.44 -5.78 -1.93
N GLY A 276 -4.29 -5.18 -2.22
CA GLY A 276 -4.15 -3.72 -2.28
C GLY A 276 -4.84 -3.11 -3.50
N GLY A 277 -4.74 -3.79 -4.65
CA GLY A 277 -5.40 -3.42 -5.91
C GLY A 277 -5.93 -4.64 -6.66
N THR A 278 -6.75 -4.40 -7.67
CA THR A 278 -7.27 -5.45 -8.56
C THR A 278 -7.33 -4.90 -9.99
N LEU A 279 -7.00 -5.74 -10.96
CA LEU A 279 -7.12 -5.45 -12.38
C LEU A 279 -7.83 -6.61 -13.06
N VAL A 280 -8.86 -6.31 -13.84
CA VAL A 280 -9.65 -7.30 -14.57
C VAL A 280 -9.20 -7.33 -16.02
N ASN A 281 -9.00 -8.54 -16.56
CA ASN A 281 -8.60 -8.82 -17.94
C ASN A 281 -7.19 -8.38 -18.34
N ASP A 282 -6.33 -7.91 -17.43
CA ASP A 282 -4.95 -7.55 -17.72
C ASP A 282 -4.03 -7.68 -16.48
N THR A 283 -2.75 -7.37 -16.63
CA THR A 283 -1.74 -7.37 -15.55
C THR A 283 -0.98 -6.05 -15.53
N LEU A 284 -0.46 -5.64 -14.37
CA LEU A 284 0.39 -4.44 -14.15
C LEU A 284 -0.19 -3.06 -14.53
N MET A 285 -1.19 -2.94 -15.41
CA MET A 285 -1.62 -1.65 -15.98
C MET A 285 -2.23 -0.69 -14.96
N HIS A 286 -2.80 -1.20 -13.87
CA HIS A 286 -3.33 -0.35 -12.80
C HIS A 286 -2.23 0.48 -12.10
N LEU A 287 -0.94 0.10 -12.24
CA LEU A 287 0.20 0.86 -11.72
C LEU A 287 0.49 2.16 -12.48
N GLN A 288 -0.04 2.30 -13.70
CA GLN A 288 0.18 3.47 -14.56
C GLN A 288 -0.91 4.54 -14.35
N GLU A 289 -2.02 4.18 -13.72
CA GLU A 289 -3.14 5.08 -13.50
C GLU A 289 -2.88 5.92 -12.24
N MET A 290 -2.32 7.12 -12.43
CA MET A 290 -1.92 8.02 -11.36
C MET A 290 -3.10 8.54 -10.52
N SER A 291 -4.36 8.36 -10.97
CA SER A 291 -5.55 8.67 -10.18
C SER A 291 -5.93 7.56 -9.18
N LEU A 292 -5.36 6.37 -9.30
CA LEU A 292 -5.58 5.28 -8.36
C LEU A 292 -4.53 5.33 -7.24
N PRO A 293 -4.93 5.18 -5.95
CA PRO A 293 -3.96 4.96 -4.89
C PRO A 293 -3.30 3.59 -5.09
N PHE A 294 -1.98 3.57 -5.17
CA PHE A 294 -1.19 2.35 -5.20
C PHE A 294 -0.64 2.09 -3.80
N GLY A 295 -0.98 0.93 -3.23
CA GLY A 295 -0.60 0.53 -1.88
C GLY A 295 -1.05 -0.88 -1.56
N GLY A 296 -0.46 -1.48 -0.52
CA GLY A 296 -0.82 -2.79 0.00
C GLY A 296 -1.86 -2.76 1.13
N VAL A 297 -2.28 -3.95 1.56
CA VAL A 297 -3.07 -4.15 2.78
C VAL A 297 -2.59 -5.39 3.54
N GLY A 298 -2.51 -5.29 4.86
CA GLY A 298 -2.04 -6.37 5.71
C GLY A 298 -0.56 -6.70 5.45
N PRO A 299 -0.19 -7.99 5.23
CA PRO A 299 1.20 -8.37 4.96
C PRO A 299 1.83 -7.73 3.71
N SER A 300 1.00 -7.29 2.75
CA SER A 300 1.47 -6.62 1.52
C SER A 300 1.72 -5.13 1.69
N GLY A 301 1.35 -4.53 2.83
CA GLY A 301 1.67 -3.13 3.10
C GLY A 301 0.64 -2.37 3.91
N MET A 302 0.94 -1.09 4.13
CA MET A 302 0.04 -0.10 4.70
C MET A 302 0.37 1.30 4.19
N GLY A 303 -0.67 2.11 4.00
CA GLY A 303 -0.58 3.39 3.28
C GLY A 303 -0.64 3.19 1.76
N SER A 304 -0.67 4.29 1.03
CA SER A 304 -0.70 4.30 -0.43
C SER A 304 -0.07 5.59 -0.97
N TYR A 305 0.26 5.61 -2.25
CA TYR A 305 0.79 6.79 -2.94
C TYR A 305 0.36 6.76 -4.43
N HIS A 306 1.00 7.60 -5.27
CA HIS A 306 0.66 8.00 -6.65
C HIS A 306 -0.20 9.26 -6.71
N GLY A 307 0.12 10.13 -7.68
CA GLY A 307 -0.63 11.34 -7.99
C GLY A 307 -0.95 12.16 -6.75
N ASP A 308 -2.22 12.52 -6.59
CA ASP A 308 -2.71 13.29 -5.45
C ASP A 308 -2.60 12.51 -4.13
N CYS A 309 -2.68 11.17 -4.17
CA CYS A 309 -2.51 10.33 -2.98
C CYS A 309 -1.09 10.44 -2.42
N SER A 310 -0.06 10.64 -3.26
CA SER A 310 1.28 10.97 -2.78
C SER A 310 1.32 12.28 -2.01
N PHE A 311 0.68 13.34 -2.50
CA PHE A 311 0.62 14.63 -1.80
C PHE A 311 -0.07 14.48 -0.44
N ASP A 312 -1.17 13.73 -0.39
CA ASP A 312 -1.93 13.47 0.83
C ASP A 312 -1.13 12.65 1.84
N THR A 313 -0.44 11.62 1.38
CA THR A 313 0.42 10.77 2.21
C THR A 313 1.55 11.55 2.87
N PHE A 314 2.06 12.61 2.25
CA PHE A 314 3.16 13.41 2.80
C PHE A 314 2.73 14.75 3.40
N THR A 315 1.42 14.98 3.57
CA THR A 315 0.88 16.15 4.29
C THR A 315 0.15 15.74 5.57
N HIS A 316 0.02 16.68 6.49
CA HIS A 316 -0.89 16.60 7.64
C HIS A 316 -2.14 17.43 7.37
N GLU A 317 -3.31 16.82 7.49
CA GLU A 317 -4.59 17.52 7.41
C GLU A 317 -4.92 18.19 8.75
N ARG A 318 -4.66 19.50 8.82
CA ARG A 318 -4.93 20.30 10.00
C ARG A 318 -6.35 20.85 9.98
N SER A 319 -7.20 20.28 10.82
CA SER A 319 -8.57 20.78 11.06
C SER A 319 -8.53 22.09 11.84
N THR A 320 -9.17 23.14 11.30
CA THR A 320 -9.24 24.45 11.93
C THR A 320 -10.68 24.92 12.08
N MET A 321 -11.04 25.31 13.31
CA MET A 321 -12.31 25.98 13.62
C MET A 321 -12.01 27.34 14.23
N ILE A 322 -12.47 28.40 13.57
CA ILE A 322 -12.43 29.77 14.08
C ILE A 322 -13.81 30.08 14.62
N LYS A 323 -13.89 30.14 15.95
CA LYS A 323 -15.12 30.43 16.67
C LYS A 323 -15.52 31.89 16.54
N SER A 324 -16.78 32.12 16.21
CA SER A 324 -17.37 33.45 16.39
C SER A 324 -17.53 33.75 17.87
N THR A 325 -17.29 35.00 18.26
CA THR A 325 -17.58 35.50 19.61
C THR A 325 -19.05 35.91 19.78
N ALA A 326 -19.86 35.84 18.72
CA ALA A 326 -21.29 36.06 18.78
C ALA A 326 -22.03 34.87 19.41
N LEU A 327 -23.23 35.13 19.93
CA LEU A 327 -24.13 34.11 20.48
C LEU A 327 -23.56 33.34 21.68
N GLU A 328 -22.67 33.97 22.46
CA GLU A 328 -22.03 33.34 23.64
C GLU A 328 -23.03 32.84 24.68
N ALA A 329 -24.20 33.47 24.79
CA ALA A 329 -25.28 33.01 25.64
C ALA A 329 -25.72 31.56 25.30
N THR A 330 -25.63 31.14 24.03
CA THR A 330 -25.97 29.76 23.62
C THR A 330 -25.00 28.71 24.18
N ASN A 331 -23.83 29.13 24.65
CA ASN A 331 -22.84 28.26 25.29
C ASN A 331 -23.09 28.06 26.79
N GLN A 332 -24.05 28.75 27.41
CA GLN A 332 -24.27 28.71 28.87
C GLN A 332 -24.50 27.28 29.42
N ALA A 333 -25.04 26.37 28.60
CA ALA A 333 -25.23 24.97 28.96
C ALA A 333 -23.92 24.23 29.28
N ARG A 334 -22.80 24.63 28.65
CA ARG A 334 -21.48 24.03 28.85
C ARG A 334 -20.72 24.61 30.05
N TYR A 335 -21.17 25.74 30.59
CA TYR A 335 -20.48 26.42 31.67
C TYR A 335 -20.98 25.96 33.04
N PRO A 336 -20.10 25.73 34.02
CA PRO A 336 -20.49 25.55 35.42
C PRO A 336 -21.23 26.78 36.00
N PRO A 337 -22.03 26.60 37.05
CA PRO A 337 -22.40 25.34 37.70
C PRO A 337 -23.39 24.52 36.84
N TYR A 338 -23.26 23.20 36.88
CA TYR A 338 -24.09 22.26 36.11
C TYR A 338 -25.40 21.95 36.84
N THR A 339 -26.42 22.75 36.58
CA THR A 339 -27.79 22.49 37.05
C THR A 339 -28.45 21.37 36.25
N ASP A 340 -29.54 20.79 36.77
CA ASP A 340 -30.24 19.71 36.08
C ASP A 340 -30.80 20.15 34.72
N SER A 341 -31.21 21.42 34.58
CA SER A 341 -31.57 22.01 33.28
C SER A 341 -30.41 22.04 32.30
N LYS A 342 -29.18 22.37 32.73
CA LYS A 342 -28.00 22.31 31.86
C LYS A 342 -27.66 20.88 31.46
N LYS A 343 -27.79 19.91 32.38
CA LYS A 343 -27.55 18.48 32.10
C LYS A 343 -28.56 17.92 31.09
N GLU A 344 -29.83 18.29 31.22
CA GLU A 344 -30.89 17.89 30.30
C GLU A 344 -30.73 18.49 28.91
N LEU A 345 -30.29 19.76 28.83
CA LEU A 345 -29.94 20.39 27.56
C LEU A 345 -28.70 19.72 26.92
N MET A 346 -27.68 19.41 27.72
CA MET A 346 -26.46 18.76 27.25
C MET A 346 -26.66 17.31 26.81
N SER A 347 -27.56 16.56 27.47
CA SER A 347 -27.86 15.17 27.11
C SER A 347 -28.49 15.07 25.71
N VAL A 348 -29.35 16.02 25.34
CA VAL A 348 -29.93 16.12 24.00
C VAL A 348 -28.88 16.48 22.93
N PHE A 349 -27.89 17.32 23.27
CA PHE A 349 -26.80 17.67 22.36
C PHE A 349 -25.75 16.56 22.18
N ILE A 350 -25.47 15.78 23.22
CA ILE A 350 -24.44 14.72 23.19
C ILE A 350 -25.01 13.39 22.69
N LEU A 351 -26.19 12.97 23.18
CA LEU A 351 -26.76 11.65 22.91
C LEU A 351 -27.78 11.67 21.77
N GLY A 352 -28.13 12.85 21.26
CA GLY A 352 -29.16 13.02 20.24
C GLY A 352 -30.58 12.79 20.78
N LEU A 353 -31.56 12.88 19.88
CA LEU A 353 -32.97 12.65 20.25
C LEU A 353 -33.27 11.13 20.38
N PRO A 354 -34.00 10.69 21.41
CA PRO A 354 -34.38 9.29 21.60
C PRO A 354 -35.23 8.78 20.41
N LEU A 355 -35.28 7.46 20.16
CA LEU A 355 -35.88 6.92 18.92
C LEU A 355 -37.43 7.04 18.84
N GLY A 356 -38.14 6.98 19.97
CA GLY A 356 -39.61 7.00 20.00
C GLY A 356 -40.23 8.40 19.87
N THR A 357 -41.26 8.57 19.06
CA THR A 357 -41.94 9.86 18.77
C THR A 357 -42.39 10.62 20.02
N TYR A 358 -42.97 9.93 21.01
CA TYR A 358 -43.37 10.56 22.28
C TYR A 358 -42.16 10.99 23.13
N ALA A 359 -41.13 10.14 23.20
CA ALA A 359 -39.89 10.48 23.89
C ALA A 359 -39.13 11.62 23.20
N LYS A 360 -39.18 11.72 21.86
CA LYS A 360 -38.67 12.86 21.08
C LYS A 360 -39.41 14.14 21.44
N ALA A 361 -40.74 14.12 21.41
CA ALA A 361 -41.55 15.29 21.75
C ALA A 361 -41.27 15.78 23.18
N LYS A 362 -41.14 14.85 24.14
CA LYS A 362 -40.79 15.15 25.52
C LYS A 362 -39.36 15.69 25.65
N ALA A 363 -38.38 15.07 24.99
CA ALA A 363 -36.99 15.54 25.00
C ALA A 363 -36.84 16.93 24.36
N ILE A 364 -37.58 17.22 23.27
CA ILE A 364 -37.62 18.54 22.64
C ILE A 364 -38.28 19.56 23.57
N SER A 365 -39.43 19.23 24.14
CA SER A 365 -40.14 20.11 25.10
C SER A 365 -39.25 20.47 26.29
N ASN A 366 -38.58 19.46 26.86
CA ASN A 366 -37.68 19.65 27.99
C ASN A 366 -36.43 20.43 27.59
N ALA A 367 -35.84 20.16 26.42
CA ALA A 367 -34.69 20.92 25.91
C ALA A 367 -35.04 22.38 25.65
N VAL A 368 -36.24 22.68 25.12
CA VAL A 368 -36.70 24.06 24.91
C VAL A 368 -36.92 24.78 26.25
N GLY A 369 -37.58 24.13 27.22
CA GLY A 369 -37.74 24.69 28.56
C GLY A 369 -36.41 24.92 29.27
N ALA A 370 -35.50 23.94 29.21
CA ALA A 370 -34.16 24.04 29.74
C ALA A 370 -33.33 25.13 29.04
N PHE A 371 -33.45 25.28 27.72
CA PHE A 371 -32.78 26.32 26.94
C PHE A 371 -33.24 27.72 27.34
N CYS A 372 -34.55 27.95 27.48
CA CYS A 372 -35.09 29.21 27.98
C CYS A 372 -34.59 29.50 29.41
N ASN A 373 -34.63 28.50 30.30
CA ASN A 373 -34.13 28.65 31.67
C ASN A 373 -32.64 28.98 31.70
N VAL A 374 -31.83 28.38 30.83
CA VAL A 374 -30.38 28.62 30.77
C VAL A 374 -30.02 29.99 30.18
N LEU A 375 -30.79 30.50 29.22
CA LEU A 375 -30.54 31.79 28.58
C LEU A 375 -31.05 32.99 29.38
N PHE A 376 -32.15 32.84 30.12
CA PHE A 376 -32.86 33.96 30.72
C PHE A 376 -32.85 33.98 32.25
N SER A 377 -32.23 33.00 32.93
CA SER A 377 -32.12 32.98 34.41
C SER A 377 -31.00 33.86 35.00
N SER A 378 -30.15 34.49 34.17
CA SER A 378 -29.03 35.31 34.66
C SER A 378 -29.42 36.75 35.06
N SER A 379 -30.71 37.09 35.19
CA SER A 379 -31.14 38.46 35.54
C SER A 379 -31.43 38.72 37.02
N GLU A 380 -31.35 37.73 37.93
CA GLU A 380 -31.79 37.91 39.32
C GLU A 380 -30.69 38.09 40.38
N THR A 381 -29.40 38.03 40.04
CA THR A 381 -28.30 38.04 41.04
C THR A 381 -27.45 39.32 41.08
N SER A 382 -28.04 40.51 40.83
CA SER A 382 -27.32 41.79 41.07
C SER A 382 -28.06 42.85 41.90
N GLN A 383 -29.19 42.55 42.55
CA GLN A 383 -29.97 43.57 43.27
C GLN A 383 -29.99 43.49 44.81
N ASN A 384 -29.32 42.55 45.47
CA ASN A 384 -29.34 42.46 46.95
C ASN A 384 -27.97 42.61 47.62
N SER A 385 -27.29 43.73 47.37
CA SER A 385 -26.25 44.22 48.29
C SER A 385 -26.19 45.76 48.31
N LYS A 386 -27.27 46.39 48.77
CA LYS A 386 -27.25 47.76 49.34
C LYS A 386 -28.25 47.84 50.49
N LEU A 387 -27.75 47.60 51.70
CA LEU A 387 -27.93 48.42 52.91
C LEU A 387 -27.09 47.81 54.03
#